data_AF-A0A8B7KC97-F1
#
_entry.id   AF-A0A8B7KC97-F1
#
_cell.length_a   1.000
_cell.length_b   1.000
_cell.length_c   1.000
_cell.angle_alpha   90.00
_cell.angle_beta   90.00
_cell.angle_gamma   90.00
#
_symmetry.space_group_name_H-M   'P 1'
#
loop_
_entity.id
_entity.type
_entity.pdbx_description
1 polymer ?
#
loop_
_entity_poly.entity_id
_entity_poly.type
_entity_poly.pdbx_seq_one_letter_code
_entity_poly.pdbx_strand_id
1 'polypeptide(L)'
;MSGLSYPEMEGCRNLLGLLDNEEIMALCDTITNRLVQPEDRQDAIRAILVYSQSVDELLRRKKVHRDVIFKYLATQGVIIPPATEKHNLIQHAKDYWKKQLKLKLKGTPEPVKTEDIKFSEQQEKEEKKAEKVDFRRLGEEFCHWFFGLLNSQNPFLGPPQDEWGPQHFWHDVKLRFYYNTSEQNVIDYHGAEIVSLRLLSLVKEEYLFLSPNLDSHGLKCAASPHGLVMVGVAGTVHRGNTCLGIFEQIFGLIRCPFVENTWKIKFTNLRIIGESSPAPRTLMKPAVTLEPSDLEAFYNVNTLCGPVKHDLM
;
A
#
# COMPACT_ATOMS: atom_id res chain seq x y z
N MET A 1 -9.99 17.03 -1.53
CA MET A 1 -11.04 16.55 -2.45
C MET A 1 -10.44 15.40 -3.25
N SER A 2 -10.92 14.17 -3.05
CA SER A 2 -10.38 12.99 -3.74
C SER A 2 -11.07 12.88 -5.09
N GLY A 3 -10.33 13.01 -6.19
CA GLY A 3 -10.85 12.82 -7.55
C GLY A 3 -10.75 11.37 -8.02
N LEU A 4 -11.28 11.08 -9.21
CA LEU A 4 -11.15 9.78 -9.88
C LEU A 4 -9.67 9.45 -10.19
N SER A 5 -9.23 8.21 -10.00
CA SER A 5 -7.88 7.79 -10.43
C SER A 5 -7.79 7.69 -11.96
N TYR A 6 -6.59 7.76 -12.54
CA TYR A 6 -6.40 7.70 -14.01
C TYR A 6 -7.09 6.52 -14.74
N PRO A 7 -6.96 5.25 -14.31
CA PRO A 7 -7.68 4.14 -14.96
C PRO A 7 -9.20 4.19 -14.75
N GLU A 8 -9.66 4.78 -13.65
CA GLU A 8 -11.08 5.04 -13.42
C GLU A 8 -11.58 6.19 -14.30
N MET A 9 -10.80 7.26 -14.50
CA MET A 9 -11.13 8.33 -15.42
C MET A 9 -11.25 7.82 -16.86
N GLU A 10 -10.29 7.00 -17.30
CA GLU A 10 -10.30 6.42 -18.65
C GLU A 10 -11.43 5.39 -18.80
N GLY A 11 -11.65 4.57 -17.78
CA GLY A 11 -12.78 3.64 -17.73
C GLY A 11 -14.12 4.35 -17.79
N CYS A 12 -14.30 5.38 -16.96
CA CYS A 12 -15.48 6.23 -16.95
C CYS A 12 -15.64 6.98 -18.27
N ARG A 13 -14.57 7.50 -18.88
CA ARG A 13 -14.62 8.18 -20.18
C ARG A 13 -15.17 7.25 -21.26
N ASN A 14 -14.67 6.01 -21.32
CA ASN A 14 -15.12 5.01 -22.28
C ASN A 14 -16.56 4.57 -22.02
N LEU A 15 -16.98 4.46 -20.75
CA LEU A 15 -18.35 4.13 -20.37
C LEU A 15 -19.32 5.28 -20.70
N LEU A 16 -18.96 6.52 -20.37
CA LEU A 16 -19.73 7.73 -20.71
C LEU A 16 -19.83 7.91 -22.23
N GLY A 17 -18.84 7.44 -22.99
CA GLY A 17 -18.90 7.39 -24.45
C GLY A 17 -20.07 6.59 -25.01
N LEU A 18 -20.65 5.66 -24.25
CA LEU A 18 -21.78 4.82 -24.65
C LEU A 18 -23.17 5.44 -24.39
N LEU A 19 -23.24 6.56 -23.66
CA LEU A 19 -24.49 7.26 -23.36
C LEU A 19 -24.88 8.21 -24.50
N ASP A 20 -26.16 8.49 -24.68
CA ASP A 20 -26.60 9.43 -25.71
C ASP A 20 -26.32 10.89 -25.32
N ASN A 21 -26.37 11.80 -26.30
CA ASN A 21 -26.05 13.23 -26.06
C ASN A 21 -26.94 13.84 -24.97
N GLU A 22 -28.24 13.55 -24.98
CA GLU A 22 -29.18 14.06 -23.98
C GLU A 22 -28.86 13.54 -22.56
N GLU A 23 -28.43 12.28 -22.46
CA GLU A 23 -28.10 11.64 -21.19
C GLU A 23 -26.80 12.23 -20.60
N ILE A 24 -25.81 12.48 -21.44
CA ILE A 24 -24.54 13.10 -21.03
C ILE A 24 -24.74 14.53 -20.56
N MET A 25 -25.51 15.34 -21.28
CA MET A 25 -25.79 16.72 -20.88
C MET A 25 -26.56 16.76 -19.55
N ALA A 26 -27.58 15.91 -19.38
CA ALA A 26 -28.34 15.81 -18.13
C ALA A 26 -27.49 15.29 -16.96
N LEU A 27 -26.55 14.37 -17.22
CA LEU A 27 -25.62 13.88 -16.22
C LEU A 27 -24.63 14.97 -15.80
N CYS A 28 -24.14 15.77 -16.75
CA CYS A 28 -23.27 16.92 -16.49
C CYS A 28 -23.95 17.93 -15.57
N ASP A 29 -25.17 18.35 -15.89
CA ASP A 29 -25.96 19.28 -15.04
C ASP A 29 -26.12 18.79 -13.60
N THR A 30 -26.30 17.48 -13.43
CA THR A 30 -26.49 16.85 -12.11
C THR A 30 -25.17 16.72 -11.33
N ILE A 31 -24.03 16.68 -12.01
CA ILE A 31 -22.71 16.54 -11.38
C ILE A 31 -22.12 17.91 -11.06
N THR A 32 -22.27 18.86 -11.97
CA THR A 32 -21.76 20.22 -11.83
C THR A 32 -22.73 21.12 -11.06
N ASN A 33 -23.88 20.60 -10.62
CA ASN A 33 -24.99 21.40 -10.06
C ASN A 33 -25.36 22.60 -10.96
N ARG A 34 -25.31 22.41 -12.28
CA ARG A 34 -25.50 23.44 -13.32
C ARG A 34 -24.55 24.65 -13.23
N LEU A 35 -23.44 24.51 -12.51
CA LEU A 35 -22.41 25.55 -12.41
C LEU A 35 -21.54 25.63 -13.67
N VAL A 36 -21.58 24.60 -14.52
CA VAL A 36 -20.83 24.51 -15.77
C VAL A 36 -21.79 24.18 -16.89
N GLN A 37 -21.77 24.99 -17.97
CA GLN A 37 -22.51 24.73 -19.19
C GLN A 37 -21.54 24.20 -20.25
N PRO A 38 -21.58 22.91 -20.57
CA PRO A 38 -20.70 22.35 -21.60
C PRO A 38 -21.14 22.79 -23.01
N GLU A 39 -20.19 23.21 -23.83
CA GLU A 39 -20.45 23.65 -25.22
C GLU A 39 -20.65 22.46 -26.17
N ASP A 40 -19.97 21.34 -25.89
CA ASP A 40 -20.01 20.14 -26.71
C ASP A 40 -20.04 18.85 -25.86
N ARG A 41 -20.33 17.72 -26.51
CA ARG A 41 -20.41 16.40 -25.85
C ARG A 41 -19.10 16.02 -25.12
N GLN A 42 -17.95 16.34 -25.71
CA GLN A 42 -16.65 15.99 -25.11
C GLN A 42 -16.35 16.87 -23.90
N ASP A 43 -16.79 18.12 -23.93
CA ASP A 43 -16.69 19.07 -22.84
C ASP A 43 -17.57 18.66 -21.66
N ALA A 44 -18.78 18.18 -21.94
CA ALA A 44 -19.64 17.57 -20.93
C ALA A 44 -18.96 16.36 -20.26
N ILE A 45 -18.33 15.46 -21.03
CA ILE A 45 -17.60 14.31 -20.48
C ILE A 45 -16.41 14.78 -19.63
N ARG A 46 -15.64 15.78 -20.08
CA ARG A 46 -14.52 16.35 -19.31
C ARG A 46 -15.02 16.95 -17.99
N ALA A 47 -16.06 17.76 -18.03
CA ALA A 47 -16.66 18.37 -16.84
C ALA A 47 -17.15 17.29 -15.85
N ILE A 48 -17.84 16.27 -16.35
CA ILE A 48 -18.28 15.13 -15.52
C ILE A 48 -17.10 14.45 -14.81
N LEU A 49 -15.99 14.22 -15.52
CA LEU A 49 -14.82 13.55 -14.94
C LEU A 49 -14.09 14.44 -13.91
N VAL A 50 -14.03 15.75 -14.13
CA VAL A 50 -13.34 16.71 -13.26
C VAL A 50 -14.12 16.97 -11.96
N TYR A 51 -15.45 17.09 -12.05
CA TYR A 51 -16.29 17.44 -10.90
C TYR A 51 -16.84 16.21 -10.15
N SER A 52 -16.59 14.99 -10.63
CA SER A 52 -16.98 13.77 -9.93
C SER A 52 -16.01 13.44 -8.79
N GLN A 53 -16.56 13.20 -7.59
CA GLN A 53 -15.76 12.88 -6.40
C GLN A 53 -15.47 11.38 -6.27
N SER A 54 -16.26 10.51 -6.91
CA SER A 54 -15.99 9.07 -6.92
C SER A 54 -16.70 8.34 -8.05
N VAL A 55 -16.11 7.20 -8.46
CA VAL A 55 -16.72 6.28 -9.43
C VAL A 55 -18.08 5.79 -8.94
N ASP A 56 -18.22 5.51 -7.64
CA ASP A 56 -19.48 5.08 -7.04
C ASP A 56 -20.57 6.12 -7.26
N GLU A 57 -20.28 7.37 -6.93
CA GLU A 57 -21.22 8.48 -7.05
C GLU A 57 -21.61 8.72 -8.52
N LEU A 58 -20.65 8.61 -9.44
CA LEU A 58 -20.90 8.75 -10.88
C LEU A 58 -21.81 7.64 -11.41
N LEU A 59 -21.44 6.36 -11.18
CA LEU A 59 -22.14 5.22 -11.76
C LEU A 59 -23.46 4.87 -11.05
N ARG A 60 -23.66 5.32 -9.80
CA ARG A 60 -24.94 5.17 -9.09
C ARG A 60 -26.03 6.11 -9.62
N ARG A 61 -25.67 7.23 -10.29
CA ARG A 61 -26.65 8.19 -10.81
C ARG A 61 -27.66 7.52 -11.75
N LYS A 62 -28.90 8.05 -11.75
CA LYS A 62 -30.04 7.46 -12.48
C LYS A 62 -29.82 7.39 -13.99
N LYS A 63 -29.06 8.33 -14.56
CA LYS A 63 -28.75 8.40 -15.99
C LYS A 63 -27.74 7.36 -16.46
N VAL A 64 -26.95 6.79 -15.55
CA VAL A 64 -26.08 5.65 -15.87
C VAL A 64 -26.89 4.38 -15.62
N HIS A 65 -27.47 3.82 -16.68
CA HIS A 65 -28.31 2.63 -16.56
C HIS A 65 -27.48 1.33 -16.43
N ARG A 66 -28.13 0.29 -15.89
CA ARG A 66 -27.48 -1.02 -15.60
C ARG A 66 -26.91 -1.66 -16.87
N ASP A 67 -27.68 -1.60 -17.94
CA ASP A 67 -27.36 -2.07 -19.28
C ASP A 67 -26.14 -1.35 -19.88
N VAL A 68 -25.96 -0.05 -19.64
CA VAL A 68 -24.79 0.70 -20.10
C VAL A 68 -23.51 0.17 -19.44
N ILE A 69 -23.53 -0.04 -18.13
CA ILE A 69 -22.38 -0.61 -17.39
C ILE A 69 -22.12 -2.05 -17.83
N PHE A 70 -23.19 -2.84 -18.03
CA PHE A 70 -23.09 -4.21 -18.52
C PHE A 70 -22.50 -4.28 -19.93
N LYS A 71 -23.00 -3.48 -20.86
CA LYS A 71 -22.53 -3.39 -22.26
C LYS A 71 -21.08 -2.93 -22.32
N TYR A 72 -20.71 -1.98 -21.47
CA TYR A 72 -19.31 -1.58 -21.31
C TYR A 72 -18.44 -2.78 -20.90
N LEU A 73 -18.79 -3.48 -19.82
CA LEU A 73 -17.99 -4.61 -19.33
C LEU A 73 -17.92 -5.77 -20.34
N ALA A 74 -19.00 -6.04 -21.06
CA ALA A 74 -19.03 -7.00 -22.15
C ALA A 74 -18.11 -6.60 -23.32
N THR A 75 -18.11 -5.32 -23.72
CA THR A 75 -17.20 -4.79 -24.76
C THR A 75 -15.74 -4.89 -24.34
N GLN A 76 -15.48 -4.83 -23.04
CA GLN A 76 -14.16 -4.97 -22.42
C GLN A 76 -13.73 -6.44 -22.20
N GLY A 77 -14.54 -7.43 -22.63
CA GLY A 77 -14.22 -8.86 -22.52
C GLY A 77 -14.48 -9.47 -21.14
N VAL A 78 -15.19 -8.77 -20.24
CA VAL A 78 -15.56 -9.27 -18.91
C VAL A 78 -16.88 -10.02 -19.00
N ILE A 79 -16.86 -11.33 -18.77
CA ILE A 79 -18.06 -12.17 -18.77
C ILE A 79 -18.78 -11.98 -17.43
N ILE A 80 -19.99 -11.43 -17.47
CA ILE A 80 -20.82 -11.17 -16.29
C ILE A 80 -22.22 -11.77 -16.52
N PRO A 81 -22.82 -12.45 -15.52
CA PRO A 81 -24.19 -12.94 -15.62
C PRO A 81 -25.19 -11.81 -15.95
N PRO A 82 -26.16 -12.01 -16.87
CA PRO A 82 -27.16 -11.00 -17.22
C PRO A 82 -28.07 -10.59 -16.05
N ALA A 83 -28.15 -11.41 -14.99
CA ALA A 83 -28.92 -11.14 -13.77
C ALA A 83 -28.18 -10.25 -12.75
N THR A 84 -26.92 -9.88 -13.00
CA THR A 84 -26.11 -9.12 -12.03
C THR A 84 -26.66 -7.72 -11.77
N GLU A 85 -26.92 -7.40 -10.50
CA GLU A 85 -27.47 -6.12 -10.08
C GLU A 85 -26.53 -4.93 -10.33
N LYS A 86 -27.10 -3.73 -10.45
CA LYS A 86 -26.34 -2.50 -10.78
C LYS A 86 -25.17 -2.24 -9.81
N HIS A 87 -25.36 -2.46 -8.51
CA HIS A 87 -24.29 -2.26 -7.53
C HIS A 87 -23.10 -3.22 -7.75
N ASN A 88 -23.38 -4.49 -8.05
CA ASN A 88 -22.36 -5.49 -8.36
C ASN A 88 -21.65 -5.20 -9.69
N LEU A 89 -22.35 -4.67 -10.70
CA LEU A 89 -21.72 -4.21 -11.95
C LEU A 89 -20.74 -3.06 -11.73
N ILE A 90 -21.07 -2.12 -10.85
CA ILE A 90 -20.17 -1.02 -10.47
C ILE A 90 -18.90 -1.59 -9.80
N GLN A 91 -19.06 -2.57 -8.92
CA GLN A 91 -17.91 -3.22 -8.28
C GLN A 91 -17.04 -3.98 -9.29
N HIS A 92 -17.66 -4.73 -10.22
CA HIS A 92 -16.93 -5.40 -11.30
C HIS A 92 -16.20 -4.42 -12.22
N ALA A 93 -16.77 -3.25 -12.53
CA ALA A 93 -16.10 -2.22 -13.30
C ALA A 93 -14.87 -1.66 -12.59
N LYS A 94 -14.97 -1.38 -11.29
CA LYS A 94 -13.83 -0.94 -10.47
C LYS A 94 -12.73 -2.00 -10.43
N ASP A 95 -13.10 -3.25 -10.19
CA ASP A 95 -12.15 -4.35 -10.14
C ASP A 95 -11.50 -4.58 -11.50
N TYR A 96 -12.26 -4.42 -12.59
CA TYR A 96 -11.75 -4.49 -13.96
C TYR A 96 -10.73 -3.39 -14.23
N TRP A 97 -11.01 -2.12 -13.91
CA TRP A 97 -10.05 -1.02 -14.09
C TRP A 97 -8.80 -1.19 -13.21
N LYS A 98 -8.98 -1.71 -11.99
CA LYS A 98 -7.88 -2.07 -11.10
C LYS A 98 -7.05 -3.24 -11.64
N LYS A 99 -7.66 -4.20 -12.36
CA LYS A 99 -6.97 -5.31 -13.04
C LYS A 99 -6.29 -4.86 -14.33
N GLN A 100 -6.89 -3.98 -15.12
CA GLN A 100 -6.30 -3.40 -16.33
C GLN A 100 -5.02 -2.61 -16.00
N LEU A 101 -5.01 -1.90 -14.87
CA LEU A 101 -3.79 -1.28 -14.35
C LEU A 101 -2.67 -2.32 -14.10
N LYS A 102 -3.02 -3.53 -13.64
CA LYS A 102 -2.07 -4.63 -13.40
C LYS A 102 -1.62 -5.33 -14.69
N LEU A 103 -2.45 -5.38 -15.72
CA LEU A 103 -2.16 -6.04 -17.01
C LEU A 103 -1.36 -5.14 -17.96
N LYS A 104 -1.62 -3.82 -18.00
CA LYS A 104 -0.82 -2.87 -18.81
C LYS A 104 0.63 -2.71 -18.31
N LEU A 105 0.92 -3.14 -17.08
CA LEU A 105 2.27 -3.27 -16.55
C LEU A 105 2.98 -4.57 -16.97
N LYS A 106 2.30 -5.47 -17.69
CA LYS A 106 2.77 -6.86 -17.86
C LYS A 106 2.70 -7.42 -19.29
N GLY A 107 2.56 -6.63 -20.36
CA GLY A 107 2.50 -7.23 -21.69
C GLY A 107 2.74 -6.33 -22.90
N THR A 108 3.71 -6.74 -23.72
CA THR A 108 3.52 -6.80 -25.18
C THR A 108 4.11 -8.15 -25.67
N PRO A 109 3.31 -9.04 -26.29
CA PRO A 109 3.71 -10.37 -26.77
C PRO A 109 3.89 -10.41 -28.31
N GLU A 110 4.75 -11.26 -28.90
CA GLU A 110 4.50 -12.58 -29.55
C GLU A 110 5.65 -12.85 -30.59
N PRO A 111 5.81 -14.00 -31.32
CA PRO A 111 4.94 -15.19 -31.45
C PRO A 111 5.63 -16.59 -31.39
N VAL A 112 4.83 -17.55 -30.90
CA VAL A 112 4.52 -18.92 -31.37
C VAL A 112 5.44 -19.57 -32.43
N LYS A 113 5.95 -20.79 -32.12
CA LYS A 113 5.76 -22.00 -32.95
C LYS A 113 5.67 -23.29 -32.10
N THR A 114 4.75 -24.11 -32.56
CA THR A 114 4.11 -25.31 -32.02
C THR A 114 4.96 -26.58 -32.14
N GLU A 115 4.47 -27.64 -31.47
CA GLU A 115 4.72 -29.09 -31.63
C GLU A 115 5.77 -29.70 -30.68
N ASP A 116 5.57 -30.84 -30.01
CA ASP A 116 4.41 -31.60 -29.56
C ASP A 116 4.99 -32.78 -28.71
N ILE A 117 4.21 -33.33 -27.77
CA ILE A 117 4.34 -34.70 -27.23
C ILE A 117 5.50 -35.00 -26.24
N LYS A 118 5.25 -34.95 -24.91
CA LYS A 118 4.83 -36.12 -24.08
C LYS A 118 4.83 -35.79 -22.58
N PHE A 119 3.67 -35.98 -21.97
CA PHE A 119 3.46 -36.12 -20.53
C PHE A 119 4.25 -37.32 -19.98
N SER A 120 4.99 -37.13 -18.88
CA SER A 120 4.89 -37.94 -17.65
C SER A 120 6.01 -37.55 -16.66
N GLU A 121 5.58 -36.86 -15.60
CA GLU A 121 5.96 -37.12 -14.20
C GLU A 121 7.44 -37.23 -13.84
N GLN A 122 8.11 -36.07 -13.74
CA GLN A 122 9.05 -35.80 -12.64
C GLN A 122 8.84 -34.35 -12.16
N GLN A 123 7.64 -34.09 -11.62
CA GLN A 123 7.35 -32.93 -10.78
C GLN A 123 8.18 -33.03 -9.51
N GLU A 124 9.37 -32.43 -9.50
CA GLU A 124 10.01 -31.89 -8.28
C GLU A 124 11.30 -31.10 -8.53
N LYS A 125 11.74 -30.93 -9.77
CA LYS A 125 12.83 -30.00 -10.11
C LYS A 125 12.33 -28.78 -10.88
N GLU A 126 12.81 -27.64 -10.41
CA GLU A 126 13.16 -26.51 -11.29
C GLU A 126 12.03 -25.70 -11.92
N GLU A 127 11.00 -25.35 -11.14
CA GLU A 127 10.16 -24.20 -11.49
C GLU A 127 10.10 -23.19 -10.33
N LYS A 128 11.02 -22.22 -10.38
CA LYS A 128 10.81 -20.79 -10.06
C LYS A 128 12.15 -20.03 -10.12
N LYS A 129 12.81 -20.08 -11.26
CA LYS A 129 13.66 -18.97 -11.73
C LYS A 129 12.82 -18.07 -12.64
N ALA A 130 11.72 -17.54 -12.10
CA ALA A 130 11.25 -16.23 -12.52
C ALA A 130 12.16 -15.23 -11.79
N GLU A 131 12.70 -14.23 -12.49
CA GLU A 131 13.49 -13.12 -11.93
C GLU A 131 13.17 -12.85 -10.45
N LYS A 132 14.01 -13.38 -9.55
CA LYS A 132 13.87 -13.14 -8.12
C LYS A 132 14.31 -11.70 -7.91
N VAL A 133 13.35 -10.78 -7.77
CA VAL A 133 13.62 -9.53 -7.08
C VAL A 133 14.24 -9.91 -5.74
N ASP A 134 15.49 -9.52 -5.52
CA ASP A 134 16.20 -9.84 -4.29
C ASP A 134 15.64 -8.93 -3.18
N PHE A 135 14.57 -9.40 -2.53
CA PHE A 135 13.92 -8.67 -1.44
C PHE A 135 14.83 -8.43 -0.26
N ARG A 136 15.89 -9.24 -0.10
CA ARG A 136 16.91 -9.00 0.92
C ARG A 136 17.71 -7.75 0.57
N ARG A 137 18.20 -7.63 -0.67
CA ARG A 137 18.87 -6.42 -1.15
C ARG A 137 17.98 -5.18 -1.03
N LEU A 138 16.69 -5.29 -1.36
CA LEU A 138 15.72 -4.21 -1.16
C LEU A 138 15.64 -3.79 0.31
N GLY A 139 15.57 -4.76 1.23
CA GLY A 139 15.55 -4.48 2.67
C GLY A 139 16.83 -3.80 3.14
N GLU A 140 17.99 -4.23 2.65
CA GLU A 140 19.29 -3.63 2.97
C GLU A 140 19.36 -2.17 2.49
N GLU A 141 18.99 -1.90 1.23
CA GLU A 141 18.96 -0.56 0.66
C GLU A 141 17.94 0.34 1.40
N PHE A 142 16.75 -0.19 1.69
CA PHE A 142 15.72 0.52 2.46
C PHE A 142 16.20 0.88 3.87
N CYS A 143 16.80 -0.06 4.61
CA CYS A 143 17.25 0.21 5.97
C CYS A 143 18.42 1.20 6.00
N HIS A 144 19.38 1.10 5.07
CA HIS A 144 20.45 2.10 4.94
C HIS A 144 19.86 3.50 4.73
N TRP A 145 18.93 3.63 3.79
CA TRP A 145 18.27 4.90 3.51
C TRP A 145 17.47 5.42 4.73
N PHE A 146 16.59 4.59 5.29
CA PHE A 146 15.67 5.01 6.35
C PHE A 146 16.41 5.45 7.62
N PHE A 147 17.31 4.62 8.14
CA PHE A 147 18.05 4.95 9.35
C PHE A 147 19.14 6.01 9.09
N GLY A 148 19.73 6.04 7.89
CA GLY A 148 20.63 7.11 7.49
C GLY A 148 19.92 8.47 7.53
N LEU A 149 18.76 8.56 6.88
CA LEU A 149 17.94 9.78 6.82
C LEU A 149 17.40 10.18 8.19
N LEU A 150 16.89 9.23 8.97
CA LEU A 150 16.34 9.50 10.30
C LEU A 150 17.45 9.94 11.26
N ASN A 151 18.56 9.20 11.35
CA ASN A 151 19.65 9.56 12.25
C ASN A 151 20.34 10.87 11.84
N SER A 152 20.39 11.24 10.56
CA SER A 152 20.94 12.55 10.15
C SER A 152 20.19 13.73 10.74
N GLN A 153 18.97 13.52 11.22
CA GLN A 153 18.19 14.55 11.91
C GLN A 153 18.67 14.79 13.36
N ASN A 154 19.53 13.93 13.91
CA ASN A 154 20.06 14.06 15.26
C ASN A 154 21.01 15.28 15.33
N PRO A 155 20.76 16.27 16.21
CA PRO A 155 21.58 17.47 16.33
C PRO A 155 23.06 17.24 16.61
N PHE A 156 23.43 16.08 17.19
CA PHE A 156 24.81 15.74 17.49
C PHE A 156 25.61 15.22 16.27
N LEU A 157 24.95 14.90 15.16
CA LEU A 157 25.59 14.36 13.95
C LEU A 157 25.86 15.40 12.86
N GLY A 158 25.57 16.68 13.13
CA GLY A 158 25.74 17.77 12.18
C GLY A 158 24.45 18.12 11.42
N PRO A 159 24.53 18.93 10.34
CA PRO A 159 23.36 19.31 9.58
C PRO A 159 22.73 18.09 8.87
N PRO A 160 21.39 18.04 8.74
CA PRO A 160 20.71 16.93 8.09
C PRO A 160 21.12 16.83 6.62
N GLN A 161 21.32 15.59 6.15
CA GLN A 161 21.70 15.34 4.75
C GLN A 161 20.53 15.55 3.80
N ASP A 162 19.32 15.25 4.25
CA ASP A 162 18.08 15.31 3.47
C ASP A 162 16.88 15.64 4.37
N GLU A 163 15.76 16.00 3.75
CA GLU A 163 14.54 16.37 4.45
C GLU A 163 13.75 15.13 4.93
N TRP A 164 13.51 15.05 6.24
CA TRP A 164 12.59 14.08 6.82
C TRP A 164 11.16 14.62 6.84
N GLY A 165 10.18 13.79 6.46
CA GLY A 165 8.78 14.20 6.50
C GLY A 165 7.75 13.11 6.16
N PRO A 166 6.45 13.48 6.12
CA PRO A 166 5.33 12.56 5.91
C PRO A 166 5.30 11.95 4.50
N GLN A 167 5.99 12.52 3.52
CA GLN A 167 6.03 12.06 2.13
C GLN A 167 6.50 10.60 1.96
N HIS A 168 7.29 10.10 2.91
CA HIS A 168 7.82 8.73 2.95
C HIS A 168 6.79 7.67 3.37
N PHE A 169 5.66 8.12 3.92
CA PHE A 169 4.62 7.27 4.46
C PHE A 169 3.36 7.31 3.59
N TRP A 170 2.53 6.28 3.69
CA TRP A 170 1.14 6.37 3.23
C TRP A 170 0.32 7.23 4.20
N HIS A 171 -0.66 7.97 3.67
CA HIS A 171 -1.50 8.87 4.49
C HIS A 171 -2.17 8.18 5.68
N ASP A 172 -2.51 6.90 5.54
CA ASP A 172 -3.15 6.07 6.57
C ASP A 172 -2.17 5.12 7.28
N VAL A 173 -0.88 5.48 7.33
CA VAL A 173 0.13 4.72 8.05
C VAL A 173 -0.22 4.56 9.54
N LYS A 174 0.15 3.41 10.09
CA LYS A 174 0.07 3.13 11.53
C LYS A 174 1.45 2.86 12.10
N LEU A 175 1.80 3.51 13.19
CA LEU A 175 2.97 3.18 14.00
C LEU A 175 2.50 2.57 15.32
N ARG A 176 2.93 1.34 15.59
CA ARG A 176 2.82 0.76 16.94
C ARG A 176 4.16 0.85 17.64
N PHE A 177 4.22 1.63 18.70
CA PHE A 177 5.45 1.86 19.45
C PHE A 177 5.40 1.12 20.80
N TYR A 178 6.31 0.18 20.97
CA TYR A 178 6.55 -0.56 22.19
C TYR A 178 7.82 -0.03 22.86
N TYR A 179 7.74 0.32 24.13
CA TYR A 179 8.93 0.68 24.90
C TYR A 179 8.83 0.12 26.32
N ASN A 180 9.98 -0.26 26.86
CA ASN A 180 10.07 -0.84 28.19
C ASN A 180 10.82 0.13 29.10
N THR A 181 10.10 0.74 30.04
CA THR A 181 10.71 1.49 31.15
C THR A 181 10.74 0.55 32.37
N SER A 182 9.66 0.45 33.12
CA SER A 182 9.46 -0.57 34.17
C SER A 182 8.29 -1.50 33.86
N GLU A 183 7.40 -1.06 32.97
CA GLU A 183 6.24 -1.79 32.45
C GLU A 183 6.26 -1.75 30.92
N GLN A 184 5.68 -2.77 30.29
CA GLN A 184 5.57 -2.84 28.84
C GLN A 184 4.48 -1.88 28.35
N ASN A 185 4.89 -0.77 27.77
CA ASN A 185 3.98 0.25 27.25
C ASN A 185 3.81 0.09 25.73
N VAL A 186 2.58 0.29 25.25
CA VAL A 186 2.23 0.26 23.82
C VAL A 186 1.44 1.50 23.48
N ILE A 187 1.90 2.26 22.48
CA ILE A 187 1.21 3.44 21.96
C ILE A 187 1.04 3.30 20.45
N ASP A 188 -0.19 3.47 19.97
CA ASP A 188 -0.52 3.48 18.55
C ASP A 188 -0.62 4.94 18.04
N TYR A 189 0.05 5.24 16.95
CA TYR A 189 -0.02 6.51 16.23
C TYR A 189 -0.59 6.26 14.83
N HIS A 190 -1.40 7.21 14.35
CA HIS A 190 -2.11 7.10 13.08
C HIS A 190 -1.90 8.35 12.23
N GLY A 191 -1.68 8.15 10.93
CA GLY A 191 -1.50 9.23 9.96
C GLY A 191 -0.03 9.57 9.70
N ALA A 192 0.28 9.93 8.45
CA ALA A 192 1.64 10.18 8.00
C ALA A 192 2.35 11.28 8.79
N GLU A 193 1.64 12.35 9.12
CA GLU A 193 2.16 13.50 9.86
C GLU A 193 2.57 13.10 11.28
N ILE A 194 1.65 12.46 12.02
CA ILE A 194 1.88 12.08 13.42
C ILE A 194 2.96 11.00 13.53
N VAL A 195 2.94 9.99 12.63
CA VAL A 195 3.95 8.93 12.60
C VAL A 195 5.33 9.50 12.28
N SER A 196 5.42 10.37 11.27
CA SER A 196 6.66 11.05 10.89
C SER A 196 7.22 11.87 12.05
N LEU A 197 6.39 12.68 12.71
CA LEU A 197 6.80 13.51 13.84
C LEU A 197 7.25 12.67 15.04
N ARG A 198 6.55 11.58 15.35
CA ARG A 198 6.95 10.75 16.48
C ARG A 198 8.29 10.07 16.25
N LEU A 199 8.52 9.50 15.06
CA LEU A 199 9.81 8.92 14.71
C LEU A 199 10.93 9.97 14.75
N LEU A 200 10.65 11.18 14.25
CA LEU A 200 11.58 12.30 14.30
C LEU A 200 11.93 12.71 15.74
N SER A 201 10.95 12.73 16.65
CA SER A 201 11.18 13.11 18.05
C SER A 201 12.18 12.18 18.77
N LEU A 202 12.24 10.90 18.38
CA LEU A 202 13.22 9.95 18.94
C LEU A 202 14.67 10.41 18.71
N VAL A 203 14.95 10.99 17.54
CA VAL A 203 16.31 11.41 17.16
C VAL A 203 16.57 12.89 17.46
N LYS A 204 15.57 13.77 17.30
CA LYS A 204 15.73 15.22 17.51
C LYS A 204 15.58 15.65 18.96
N GLU A 205 14.63 15.07 19.69
CA GLU A 205 14.28 15.50 21.05
C GLU A 205 14.86 14.54 22.10
N GLU A 206 14.81 13.23 21.84
CA GLU A 206 15.32 12.20 22.75
C GLU A 206 16.80 11.83 22.48
N TYR A 207 17.38 12.42 21.42
CA TYR A 207 18.78 12.29 20.97
C TYR A 207 19.22 10.84 20.77
N LEU A 208 18.30 9.95 20.39
CA LEU A 208 18.62 8.58 20.11
C LEU A 208 19.35 8.46 18.77
N PHE A 209 20.19 7.44 18.67
CA PHE A 209 20.82 6.99 17.45
C PHE A 209 20.48 5.51 17.27
N LEU A 210 19.81 5.18 16.16
CA LEU A 210 19.39 3.82 15.86
C LEU A 210 20.41 3.18 14.92
N SER A 211 21.18 2.21 15.42
CA SER A 211 22.17 1.47 14.62
C SER A 211 21.59 0.12 14.19
N PRO A 212 21.05 0.00 12.95
CA PRO A 212 20.51 -1.26 12.47
C PRO A 212 21.62 -2.29 12.23
N ASN A 213 21.35 -3.55 12.58
CA ASN A 213 22.20 -4.67 12.19
C ASN A 213 21.69 -5.24 10.85
N LEU A 214 22.48 -5.10 9.79
CA LEU A 214 22.11 -5.53 8.44
C LEU A 214 22.68 -6.91 8.05
N ASP A 215 23.32 -7.58 9.01
CA ASP A 215 23.75 -8.96 8.83
C ASP A 215 22.55 -9.91 8.74
N SER A 216 22.80 -11.16 8.32
CA SER A 216 21.79 -12.19 8.09
C SER A 216 20.88 -12.51 9.29
N HIS A 217 21.27 -12.12 10.51
CA HIS A 217 20.47 -12.28 11.73
C HIS A 217 19.72 -11.02 12.15
N GLY A 218 20.19 -9.85 11.71
CA GLY A 218 19.64 -8.55 12.07
C GLY A 218 18.60 -8.04 11.09
N LEU A 219 18.57 -8.54 9.85
CA LEU A 219 17.60 -8.17 8.82
C LEU A 219 16.85 -9.39 8.28
N LYS A 220 15.52 -9.32 8.25
CA LYS A 220 14.63 -10.30 7.63
C LYS A 220 13.71 -9.60 6.64
N CYS A 221 13.50 -10.20 5.47
CA CYS A 221 12.58 -9.66 4.47
C CYS A 221 11.63 -10.76 3.97
N ALA A 222 10.36 -10.40 3.82
CA ALA A 222 9.34 -11.27 3.25
C ALA A 222 8.47 -10.47 2.28
N ALA A 223 8.06 -11.07 1.17
CA ALA A 223 7.21 -10.41 0.19
C ALA A 223 5.89 -11.16 0.04
N SER A 224 4.82 -10.39 -0.10
CA SER A 224 3.49 -10.91 -0.36
C SER A 224 3.22 -11.04 -1.86
N PRO A 225 2.40 -12.01 -2.27
CA PRO A 225 1.86 -12.06 -3.63
C PRO A 225 1.05 -10.81 -4.01
N HIS A 226 0.62 -10.02 -3.02
CA HIS A 226 -0.19 -8.82 -3.20
C HIS A 226 0.65 -7.52 -3.27
N GLY A 227 1.98 -7.61 -3.26
CA GLY A 227 2.89 -6.47 -3.44
C GLY A 227 3.26 -5.72 -2.15
N LEU A 228 2.93 -6.27 -0.99
CA LEU A 228 3.43 -5.80 0.32
C LEU A 228 4.78 -6.47 0.58
N VAL A 229 5.80 -5.69 0.91
CA VAL A 229 7.11 -6.20 1.34
C VAL A 229 7.29 -5.87 2.81
N MET A 230 7.49 -6.88 3.64
CA MET A 230 7.89 -6.71 5.02
C MET A 230 9.40 -6.67 5.14
N VAL A 231 9.87 -5.70 5.92
CA VAL A 231 11.28 -5.57 6.30
C VAL A 231 11.33 -5.50 7.82
N GLY A 232 11.86 -6.53 8.45
CA GLY A 232 12.13 -6.57 9.88
C GLY A 232 13.61 -6.37 10.12
N VAL A 233 13.97 -5.43 11.01
CA VAL A 233 15.35 -5.09 11.34
C VAL A 233 15.51 -4.94 12.84
N ALA A 234 16.57 -5.54 13.37
CA ALA A 234 16.97 -5.39 14.76
C ALA A 234 18.29 -4.62 14.83
N GLY A 235 18.53 -3.92 15.92
CA GLY A 235 19.71 -3.11 16.09
C GLY A 235 19.93 -2.65 17.51
N THR A 236 20.87 -1.73 17.67
CA THR A 236 21.21 -1.13 18.97
C THR A 236 20.78 0.33 19.00
N VAL A 237 20.36 0.80 20.18
CA VAL A 237 19.99 2.19 20.43
C VAL A 237 21.11 2.84 21.23
N HIS A 238 21.60 3.98 20.77
CA HIS A 238 22.68 4.72 21.42
C HIS A 238 22.25 6.15 21.74
N ARG A 239 22.95 6.75 22.69
CA ARG A 239 22.96 8.20 22.91
C ARG A 239 24.41 8.63 23.13
N GLY A 240 24.96 9.36 22.17
CA GLY A 240 26.40 9.61 22.10
C GLY A 240 27.17 8.29 22.01
N ASN A 241 28.16 8.10 22.88
CA ASN A 241 28.99 6.88 22.93
C ASN A 241 28.42 5.78 23.86
N THR A 242 27.20 5.94 24.35
CA THR A 242 26.58 5.00 25.30
C THR A 242 25.50 4.18 24.60
N CYS A 243 25.65 2.86 24.62
CA CYS A 243 24.58 1.94 24.23
C CYS A 243 23.50 1.94 25.31
N LEU A 244 22.26 2.22 24.93
CA LEU A 244 21.10 2.25 25.82
C LEU A 244 20.31 0.95 25.80
N GLY A 245 20.48 0.13 24.76
CA GLY A 245 19.80 -1.15 24.60
C GLY A 245 19.63 -1.56 23.14
N ILE A 246 18.59 -2.34 22.89
CA ILE A 246 18.28 -2.88 21.55
C ILE A 246 16.93 -2.40 21.06
N PHE A 247 16.78 -2.37 19.74
CA PHE A 247 15.49 -2.16 19.10
C PHE A 247 15.20 -3.23 18.07
N GLU A 248 13.92 -3.38 17.78
CA GLU A 248 13.39 -4.15 16.67
C GLU A 248 12.34 -3.29 15.97
N GLN A 249 12.46 -3.17 14.64
CA GLN A 249 11.51 -2.42 13.83
C GLN A 249 11.04 -3.25 12.65
N ILE A 250 9.72 -3.34 12.46
CA ILE A 250 9.10 -4.06 11.36
C ILE A 250 8.36 -3.04 10.50
N PHE A 251 8.69 -3.00 9.21
CA PHE A 251 8.07 -2.13 8.22
C PHE A 251 7.22 -2.94 7.26
N GLY A 252 6.03 -2.44 6.93
CA GLY A 252 5.27 -2.86 5.76
C GLY A 252 5.46 -1.84 4.65
N LEU A 253 6.10 -2.23 3.56
CA LEU A 253 6.39 -1.39 2.40
C LEU A 253 5.46 -1.74 1.25
N ILE A 254 4.89 -0.71 0.62
CA ILE A 254 4.12 -0.87 -0.61
C ILE A 254 4.74 0.05 -1.66
N ARG A 255 5.02 -0.52 -2.84
CA ARG A 255 5.55 0.24 -3.98
C ARG A 255 4.55 1.33 -4.38
N CYS A 256 5.03 2.56 -4.47
CA CYS A 256 4.29 3.68 -5.00
C CYS A 256 3.98 3.40 -6.48
N PRO A 257 2.71 3.43 -6.91
CA PRO A 257 2.37 3.20 -8.31
C PRO A 257 2.61 4.43 -9.19
N PHE A 258 2.88 5.60 -8.59
CA PHE A 258 2.97 6.89 -9.28
C PHE A 258 4.41 7.36 -9.50
N VAL A 259 5.37 6.81 -8.75
CA VAL A 259 6.80 7.14 -8.87
C VAL A 259 7.57 5.83 -8.96
N GLU A 260 8.31 5.66 -10.05
CA GLU A 260 9.02 4.43 -10.33
C GLU A 260 10.00 4.10 -9.20
N ASN A 261 10.08 2.81 -8.84
CA ASN A 261 10.95 2.26 -7.79
C ASN A 261 10.87 2.94 -6.41
N THR A 262 9.81 3.70 -6.13
CA THR A 262 9.65 4.34 -4.83
C THR A 262 8.81 3.45 -3.93
N TRP A 263 9.28 3.17 -2.72
CA TRP A 263 8.55 2.40 -1.70
C TRP A 263 8.08 3.33 -0.59
N LYS A 264 6.82 3.18 -0.18
CA LYS A 264 6.25 3.95 0.93
C LYS A 264 5.85 3.04 2.08
N ILE A 265 6.02 3.56 3.30
CA ILE A 265 5.74 2.83 4.53
C ILE A 265 4.23 2.84 4.80
N LYS A 266 3.62 1.65 4.80
CA LYS A 266 2.19 1.42 5.08
C LYS A 266 1.92 1.20 6.56
N PHE A 267 2.84 0.56 7.27
CA PHE A 267 2.82 0.45 8.72
C PHE A 267 4.25 0.26 9.22
N THR A 268 4.47 0.59 10.49
CA THR A 268 5.72 0.32 11.18
C THR A 268 5.44 -0.09 12.62
N ASN A 269 6.09 -1.13 13.10
CA ASN A 269 6.08 -1.51 14.50
C ASN A 269 7.48 -1.30 15.03
N LEU A 270 7.66 -0.43 16.02
CA LEU A 270 8.97 -0.18 16.62
C LEU A 270 8.92 -0.64 18.07
N ARG A 271 9.88 -1.45 18.48
CA ARG A 271 10.08 -1.92 19.85
C ARG A 271 11.46 -1.51 20.32
N ILE A 272 11.53 -0.81 21.45
CA ILE A 272 12.79 -0.42 22.10
C ILE A 272 12.84 -1.05 23.50
N ILE A 273 13.97 -1.71 23.81
CA ILE A 273 14.22 -2.35 25.10
C ILE A 273 15.51 -1.76 25.67
N GLY A 274 15.41 -1.08 26.81
CA GLY A 274 16.57 -0.52 27.52
C GLY A 274 17.28 -1.56 28.40
N GLU A 275 18.55 -1.31 28.71
CA GLU A 275 19.40 -2.19 29.55
C GLU A 275 18.91 -2.36 31.01
N SER A 276 18.01 -1.50 31.50
CA SER A 276 17.49 -1.53 32.88
C SER A 276 16.27 -2.44 33.10
N SER A 277 15.89 -3.27 32.12
CA SER A 277 14.76 -4.19 32.26
C SER A 277 15.10 -5.35 33.22
N PRO A 278 14.19 -5.77 34.12
CA PRO A 278 14.44 -6.84 35.11
C PRO A 278 14.61 -8.25 34.51
N ALA A 279 14.70 -8.40 33.18
CA ALA A 279 14.96 -9.67 32.51
C ALA A 279 16.42 -10.12 32.73
N PRO A 280 16.71 -11.44 32.72
CA PRO A 280 18.04 -11.96 33.02
C PRO A 280 19.11 -11.34 32.11
N ARG A 281 20.26 -10.98 32.71
CA ARG A 281 21.46 -10.38 32.09
C ARG A 281 22.17 -11.29 31.07
N THR A 282 21.43 -11.86 30.14
CA THR A 282 21.95 -12.38 28.88
C THR A 282 22.20 -11.19 27.98
N LEU A 283 23.41 -11.07 27.41
CA LEU A 283 23.69 -10.14 26.31
C LEU A 283 22.57 -10.27 25.28
N MET A 284 21.62 -9.33 25.27
CA MET A 284 20.47 -9.39 24.38
C MET A 284 21.00 -9.15 22.97
N LYS A 285 21.18 -10.23 22.20
CA LYS A 285 21.53 -10.12 20.80
C LYS A 285 20.33 -9.51 20.06
N PRO A 286 20.50 -8.40 19.32
CA PRO A 286 19.43 -7.89 18.47
C PRO A 286 19.12 -8.94 17.41
N ALA A 287 17.93 -9.53 17.50
CA ALA A 287 17.44 -10.53 16.57
C ALA A 287 15.98 -10.22 16.24
N VAL A 288 15.64 -10.35 14.96
CA VAL A 288 14.29 -10.12 14.49
C VAL A 288 13.42 -11.33 14.81
N THR A 289 12.35 -11.13 15.55
CA THR A 289 11.34 -12.13 15.96
C THR A 289 10.24 -12.37 14.92
N LEU A 290 10.29 -11.68 13.78
CA LEU A 290 9.38 -11.86 12.65
C LEU A 290 9.33 -13.32 12.19
N GLU A 291 8.17 -13.95 12.36
CA GLU A 291 7.83 -15.30 11.87
C GLU A 291 6.90 -15.22 10.64
N PRO A 292 6.92 -16.22 9.73
CA PRO A 292 5.99 -16.29 8.60
C PRO A 292 4.51 -16.31 9.03
N SER A 293 4.21 -16.83 10.21
CA SER A 293 2.87 -16.85 10.80
C SER A 293 2.36 -15.46 11.16
N ASP A 294 3.26 -14.55 11.54
CA ASP A 294 2.91 -13.14 11.81
C ASP A 294 2.39 -12.49 10.53
N LEU A 295 2.99 -12.83 9.39
CA LEU A 295 2.57 -12.35 8.08
C LEU A 295 1.11 -12.75 7.76
N GLU A 296 0.71 -13.98 8.06
CA GLU A 296 -0.68 -14.44 7.90
C GLU A 296 -1.65 -13.78 8.89
N ALA A 297 -1.24 -13.63 10.15
CA ALA A 297 -2.04 -12.92 11.16
C ALA A 297 -2.27 -11.45 10.76
N PHE A 298 -1.27 -10.76 10.21
CA PHE A 298 -1.40 -9.39 9.73
C PHE A 298 -2.27 -9.27 8.46
N TYR A 299 -2.32 -10.28 7.58
CA TYR A 299 -3.31 -10.32 6.49
C TYR A 299 -4.74 -10.46 7.02
N ASN A 300 -4.93 -11.31 8.03
CA ASN A 300 -6.26 -11.62 8.56
C ASN A 300 -6.85 -10.50 9.44
N VAL A 301 -6.01 -9.75 10.17
CA VAL A 301 -6.48 -8.61 11.00
C VAL A 301 -7.06 -7.47 10.16
N ASN A 302 -6.59 -7.25 8.93
CA ASN A 302 -7.22 -6.31 8.00
C ASN A 302 -8.47 -6.85 7.28
N THR A 303 -8.86 -8.11 7.55
CA THR A 303 -10.04 -8.77 6.97
C THR A 303 -11.16 -8.99 8.00
N LEU A 304 -10.93 -8.71 9.29
CA LEU A 304 -11.92 -8.84 10.37
C LEU A 304 -12.66 -7.52 10.65
N CYS A 305 -13.38 -7.02 9.65
CA CYS A 305 -14.65 -6.32 9.88
C CYS A 305 -15.75 -7.22 9.32
N GLY A 306 -16.02 -8.33 10.01
CA GLY A 306 -17.21 -9.15 9.78
C GLY A 306 -18.47 -8.43 10.28
N PRO A 307 -19.64 -8.68 9.68
CA PRO A 307 -20.88 -7.98 10.03
C PRO A 307 -21.26 -8.29 11.48
N VAL A 308 -21.62 -7.24 12.22
CA VAL A 308 -22.28 -7.35 13.52
C VAL A 308 -23.54 -8.20 13.31
N LYS A 309 -23.58 -9.40 13.89
CA LYS A 309 -24.81 -10.16 14.02
C LYS A 309 -25.73 -9.38 14.95
N HIS A 310 -26.80 -8.81 14.38
CA HIS A 310 -27.97 -8.48 15.17
C HIS A 310 -28.65 -9.81 15.55
N ASP A 311 -28.48 -10.23 16.79
CA ASP A 311 -29.38 -11.21 17.39
C ASP A 311 -30.72 -10.51 17.64
N LEU A 312 -31.75 -10.99 16.93
CA LEU A 312 -33.14 -10.73 17.28
C LEU A 312 -33.49 -11.57 18.51
N MET A 313 -33.92 -10.90 19.58
CA MET A 313 -34.99 -11.40 20.44
C MET A 313 -35.85 -10.22 20.90
#